data_AF-A0A4Y1ZHP4-F1
#
_entry.id   AF-A0A4Y1ZHP4-F1
#
_cell.length_a   1.000
_cell.length_b   1.000
_cell.length_c   1.000
_cell.angle_alpha   90.00
_cell.angle_beta   90.00
_cell.angle_gamma   90.00
#
_symmetry.space_group_name_H-M   'P 1'
#
loop_
_entity.id
_entity.type
_entity.pdbx_description
1 polymer ?
#
loop_
_entity_poly.entity_id
_entity_poly.type
_entity_poly.pdbx_seq_one_letter_code
_entity_poly.pdbx_strand_id
1 'polypeptide(L)'
;MDRVNPLTEGLLGAGNVHLLNEAGYDYATIGNNEGITFTKGQLSAAYVMRQFKVVLANLYDQHSGLRPSWCLPWTIADMQGINVGLIGITAAFPNFYSQLGWSISDPYTELKTAVDQVRDKVDLVVVLSHCGLPFDEHAAKELSGIDVIIGAHTHHVLEQGELLDGTLIAQTGKFLRYAGHIVVEYDERKRKVLHKGADLITLRMPEDQTAALEVKRLTDRGIANMQHRVAYLEHPLQVDWFKASELPSIMADALRLWCDADIGLVNAGVILGPLPKGAVTRFMVHQICPHPINPCRVEVSGNAIISMIQLGMKKSFQNYALKGFGFRGKRVGCLVFSHLTYEREGETAVHVRINGKPLDQAGRYSIGSIDMFTLGSMLPPIVKAEHRFYLPETLRDLLAWQLGKRSDAKQDSHPLPHPSIN
;
A
#
# COMPACT_ATOMS: atom_id res chain seq x y z
N MET A 1 4.69 1.18 7.04
CA MET A 1 5.85 0.58 6.38
C MET A 1 5.62 0.65 4.89
N ASP A 2 6.34 1.53 4.18
CA ASP A 2 6.17 1.69 2.73
C ASP A 2 7.21 0.85 1.98
N ARG A 3 6.73 -0.13 1.20
CA ARG A 3 7.54 -1.08 0.42
C ARG A 3 8.20 -0.46 -0.82
N VAL A 4 7.98 0.83 -1.08
CA VAL A 4 8.82 1.62 -2.00
C VAL A 4 10.24 1.79 -1.48
N ASN A 5 10.43 1.86 -0.17
CA ASN A 5 11.76 2.03 0.39
C ASN A 5 12.53 0.69 0.29
N PRO A 6 13.75 0.66 -0.32
CA PRO A 6 14.54 -0.57 -0.43
C PRO A 6 14.85 -1.25 0.90
N LEU A 7 15.02 -0.47 1.99
CA LEU A 7 15.16 -0.99 3.35
C LEU A 7 13.92 -1.81 3.73
N THR A 8 12.73 -1.23 3.57
CA THR A 8 11.46 -1.88 3.92
C THR A 8 11.24 -3.13 3.06
N GLU A 9 11.44 -3.03 1.74
CA GLU A 9 11.21 -4.13 0.81
C GLU A 9 12.17 -5.29 1.04
N GLY A 10 13.47 -5.00 1.06
CA GLY A 10 14.51 -6.03 1.14
C GLY A 10 14.65 -6.67 2.52
N LEU A 11 14.19 -5.99 3.58
CA LEU A 11 14.15 -6.54 4.95
C LEU A 11 12.74 -6.90 5.41
N LEU A 12 11.73 -6.79 4.53
CA LEU A 12 10.34 -7.11 4.81
C LEU A 12 9.82 -6.47 6.12
N GLY A 13 10.12 -5.19 6.32
CA GLY A 13 9.65 -4.42 7.48
C GLY A 13 10.49 -4.55 8.76
N ALA A 14 11.34 -5.58 8.87
CA ALA A 14 12.16 -5.79 10.07
C ALA A 14 13.15 -4.64 10.33
N GLY A 15 13.66 -4.01 9.26
CA GLY A 15 14.49 -2.81 9.38
C GLY A 15 13.73 -1.61 9.97
N ASN A 16 12.44 -1.46 9.65
CA ASN A 16 11.60 -0.40 10.21
C ASN A 16 11.37 -0.63 11.71
N VAL A 17 11.09 -1.88 12.11
CA VAL A 17 10.92 -2.23 13.54
C VAL A 17 12.22 -1.99 14.32
N HIS A 18 13.37 -2.33 13.74
CA HIS A 18 14.66 -2.02 14.35
C HIS A 18 14.85 -0.51 14.59
N LEU A 19 14.56 0.33 13.59
CA LEU A 19 14.65 1.79 13.76
C LEU A 19 13.66 2.34 14.80
N LEU A 20 12.47 1.74 14.93
CA LEU A 20 11.51 2.11 15.98
C LEU A 20 12.00 1.72 17.38
N ASN A 21 12.71 0.59 17.52
CA ASN A 21 13.36 0.21 18.77
C ASN A 21 14.45 1.22 19.15
N GLU A 22 15.34 1.57 18.22
CA GLU A 22 16.41 2.55 18.45
C GLU A 22 15.87 3.94 18.80
N ALA A 23 14.74 4.32 18.18
CA ALA A 23 14.06 5.58 18.48
C ALA A 23 13.32 5.58 19.83
N GLY A 24 13.24 4.44 20.53
CA GLY A 24 12.65 4.34 21.86
C GLY A 24 11.13 4.52 21.89
N TYR A 25 10.41 4.04 20.87
CA TYR A 25 8.95 4.01 20.93
C TYR A 25 8.48 3.08 22.06
N ASP A 26 7.45 3.48 22.82
CA ASP A 26 6.83 2.63 23.85
C ASP A 26 5.64 1.83 23.31
N TYR A 27 4.81 2.49 22.49
CA TYR A 27 3.56 1.96 21.97
C TYR A 27 3.39 2.31 20.49
N ALA A 28 2.80 1.39 19.73
CA ALA A 28 2.43 1.62 18.34
C ALA A 28 1.09 0.96 18.01
N THR A 29 0.40 1.50 17.01
CA THR A 29 -0.59 0.75 16.22
C THR A 29 -0.03 0.56 14.81
N ILE A 30 -0.68 -0.25 13.98
CA ILE A 30 -0.32 -0.39 12.57
C ILE A 30 -1.23 0.47 11.70
N GLY A 31 -0.73 0.86 10.52
CA GLY A 31 -1.59 1.42 9.48
C GLY A 31 -2.12 0.35 8.54
N ASN A 32 -2.96 0.77 7.59
CA ASN A 32 -3.48 -0.14 6.58
C ASN A 32 -2.36 -0.71 5.68
N ASN A 33 -1.29 0.05 5.44
CA ASN A 33 -0.17 -0.42 4.61
C ASN A 33 0.46 -1.70 5.18
N GLU A 34 0.70 -1.78 6.48
CA GLU A 34 1.19 -2.99 7.15
C GLU A 34 0.23 -4.17 6.92
N GLY A 35 -1.07 -3.95 7.12
CA GLY A 35 -2.10 -4.98 7.04
C GLY A 35 -2.43 -5.48 5.63
N ILE A 36 -2.22 -4.66 4.60
CA ILE A 36 -2.61 -4.98 3.21
C ILE A 36 -1.43 -5.20 2.25
N THR A 37 -0.19 -4.91 2.67
CA THR A 37 1.00 -5.07 1.80
C THR A 37 1.98 -6.15 2.28
N PHE A 38 1.72 -6.76 3.44
CA PHE A 38 2.48 -7.87 4.00
C PHE A 38 1.55 -9.06 4.23
N THR A 39 2.03 -10.26 3.91
CA THR A 39 1.38 -11.50 4.35
C THR A 39 1.42 -11.60 5.88
N LYS A 40 0.55 -12.45 6.47
CA LYS A 40 0.54 -12.68 7.92
C LYS A 40 1.88 -13.11 8.47
N GLY A 41 2.57 -14.01 7.74
CA GLY A 41 3.89 -14.49 8.10
C GLY A 41 4.94 -13.38 8.07
N GLN A 42 4.97 -12.57 7.01
CA GLN A 42 5.90 -11.45 6.89
C GLN A 42 5.67 -10.40 7.98
N LEU A 43 4.41 -10.00 8.20
CA LEU A 43 4.06 -9.01 9.21
C LEU A 43 4.43 -9.52 10.62
N SER A 44 4.09 -10.77 10.93
CA SER A 44 4.44 -11.38 12.22
C SER A 44 5.95 -11.45 12.42
N ALA A 45 6.71 -11.84 11.38
CA ALA A 45 8.17 -11.89 11.41
C ALA A 45 8.80 -10.51 11.64
N ALA A 46 8.27 -9.45 11.00
CA ALA A 46 8.78 -8.09 11.16
C ALA A 46 8.71 -7.62 12.62
N TYR A 47 7.65 -8.00 13.34
CA TYR A 47 7.39 -7.58 14.73
C TYR A 47 7.99 -8.51 15.79
N VAL A 48 8.69 -9.60 15.44
CA VAL A 48 9.27 -10.54 16.43
C VAL A 48 10.24 -9.84 17.38
N MET A 49 11.10 -8.96 16.87
CA MET A 49 12.16 -8.30 17.63
C MET A 49 11.75 -6.94 18.21
N ARG A 50 10.47 -6.59 18.20
CA ARG A 50 9.98 -5.30 18.73
C ARG A 50 10.27 -5.17 20.23
N GLN A 51 10.64 -3.97 20.67
CA GLN A 51 10.81 -3.61 22.08
C GLN A 51 9.66 -2.74 22.61
N PHE A 52 8.69 -2.44 21.76
CA PHE A 52 7.48 -1.66 22.06
C PHE A 52 6.23 -2.54 22.02
N LYS A 53 5.16 -2.08 22.68
CA LYS A 53 3.86 -2.76 22.65
C LYS A 53 3.08 -2.34 21.42
N VAL A 54 2.49 -3.30 20.72
CA VAL A 54 1.55 -3.01 19.62
C VAL A 54 0.13 -3.16 20.14
N VAL A 55 -0.66 -2.09 20.05
CA VAL A 55 -2.10 -2.11 20.35
C VAL A 55 -2.89 -2.02 19.04
N LEU A 56 -3.85 -2.94 18.86
CA LEU A 56 -4.69 -3.06 17.68
C LEU A 56 -5.94 -3.91 18.00
N ALA A 57 -7.08 -3.25 18.13
CA ALA A 57 -8.34 -3.88 18.51
C ALA A 57 -9.02 -4.61 17.36
N ASN A 58 -8.97 -4.10 16.13
CA ASN A 58 -9.90 -4.55 15.08
C ASN A 58 -9.32 -5.54 14.05
N LEU A 59 -8.14 -6.13 14.28
CA LEU A 59 -7.52 -7.11 13.39
C LEU A 59 -7.46 -8.52 13.99
N TYR A 60 -7.95 -9.49 13.24
CA TYR A 60 -8.02 -10.89 13.63
C TYR A 60 -7.51 -11.80 12.51
N ASP A 61 -6.97 -12.95 12.87
CA ASP A 61 -6.74 -14.04 11.94
C ASP A 61 -8.08 -14.67 11.52
N GLN A 62 -8.30 -14.79 10.20
CA GLN A 62 -9.58 -15.25 9.67
C GLN A 62 -9.90 -16.72 10.02
N HIS A 63 -8.89 -17.55 10.28
CA HIS A 63 -9.09 -18.98 10.50
C HIS A 63 -9.33 -19.30 11.98
N SER A 64 -8.52 -18.71 12.86
CA SER A 64 -8.62 -18.91 14.31
C SER A 64 -9.61 -17.96 14.98
N GLY A 65 -9.93 -16.82 14.35
CA GLY A 65 -10.71 -15.74 14.98
C GLY A 65 -9.95 -15.01 16.09
N LEU A 66 -8.66 -15.32 16.28
CA LEU A 66 -7.83 -14.74 17.33
C LEU A 66 -7.01 -13.56 16.80
N ARG A 67 -6.65 -12.64 17.70
CA ARG A 67 -5.70 -11.58 17.35
C ARG A 67 -4.28 -12.15 17.21
N PRO A 68 -3.43 -11.55 16.35
CA PRO A 68 -2.03 -11.94 16.26
C PRO A 68 -1.32 -11.80 17.62
N SER A 69 -0.43 -12.75 17.94
CA SER A 69 0.29 -12.74 19.22
C SER A 69 1.22 -11.54 19.42
N TRP A 70 1.53 -10.81 18.34
CA TRP A 70 2.37 -9.62 18.41
C TRP A 70 1.61 -8.35 18.84
N CYS A 71 0.27 -8.35 18.87
CA CYS A 71 -0.52 -7.21 19.32
C CYS A 71 -1.54 -7.55 20.42
N LEU A 72 -1.93 -6.52 21.16
CA LEU A 72 -3.00 -6.55 22.15
C LEU A 72 -4.17 -5.68 21.65
N PRO A 73 -5.44 -5.94 22.02
CA PRO A 73 -6.53 -5.04 21.65
C PRO A 73 -6.33 -3.63 22.23
N TRP A 74 -5.89 -3.60 23.49
CA TRP A 74 -5.60 -2.42 24.28
C TRP A 74 -4.62 -2.81 25.39
N THR A 75 -4.05 -1.83 26.07
CA THR A 75 -3.21 -2.04 27.25
C THR A 75 -3.37 -0.89 28.23
N ILE A 76 -3.00 -1.08 29.49
CA ILE A 76 -2.97 -0.02 30.50
C ILE A 76 -1.50 0.24 30.83
N ALA A 77 -1.09 1.50 30.75
CA ALA A 77 0.23 1.97 31.11
C ALA A 77 0.16 2.75 32.43
N ASP A 78 1.07 2.46 33.36
CA ASP A 78 1.32 3.36 34.49
C ASP A 78 2.26 4.46 34.02
N MET A 79 1.81 5.71 34.10
CA MET A 79 2.58 6.90 33.77
C MET A 79 2.73 7.74 35.03
N GLN A 80 3.68 7.35 35.89
CA GLN A 80 3.96 8.01 37.17
C GLN A 80 2.74 7.95 38.12
N GLY A 81 2.09 6.79 38.23
CA GLY A 81 0.91 6.60 39.07
C GLY A 81 -0.43 6.97 38.40
N ILE A 82 -0.40 7.51 37.18
CA ILE A 82 -1.61 7.74 36.36
C ILE A 82 -1.81 6.54 35.44
N ASN A 83 -2.97 5.89 35.54
CA ASN A 83 -3.30 4.77 34.67
C ASN A 83 -3.84 5.27 33.32
N VAL A 84 -3.13 4.97 32.23
CA VAL A 84 -3.50 5.37 30.87
C VAL A 84 -3.88 4.16 30.05
N GLY A 85 -5.15 4.08 29.66
CA GLY A 85 -5.67 3.09 28.73
C GLY A 85 -5.31 3.45 27.29
N LEU A 86 -4.61 2.56 26.60
CA LEU A 86 -4.14 2.74 25.24
C LEU A 86 -4.87 1.76 24.32
N ILE A 87 -5.62 2.28 23.36
CA ILE A 87 -6.43 1.50 22.40
C ILE A 87 -5.92 1.80 20.99
N GLY A 88 -5.70 0.76 20.17
CA GLY A 88 -5.29 0.95 18.77
C GLY A 88 -6.37 0.53 17.79
N ILE A 89 -6.55 1.27 16.71
CA ILE A 89 -7.46 0.92 15.61
C ILE A 89 -6.84 1.28 14.25
N THR A 90 -7.22 0.54 13.21
CA THR A 90 -6.79 0.83 11.82
C THR A 90 -7.97 0.83 10.85
N ALA A 91 -7.86 1.58 9.76
CA ALA A 91 -8.83 1.60 8.67
C ALA A 91 -9.12 0.18 8.14
N ALA A 92 -10.40 -0.14 8.00
CA ALA A 92 -10.87 -1.44 7.55
C ALA A 92 -11.02 -1.51 6.03
N PHE A 93 -10.26 -2.40 5.40
CA PHE A 93 -10.37 -2.73 3.97
C PHE A 93 -10.67 -4.24 3.77
N PRO A 94 -11.86 -4.74 4.14
CA PRO A 94 -12.14 -6.18 4.25
C PRO A 94 -11.77 -7.00 3.01
N ASN A 95 -12.01 -6.46 1.81
CA ASN A 95 -11.68 -7.10 0.54
C ASN A 95 -10.18 -7.34 0.33
N PHE A 96 -9.30 -6.53 0.93
CA PHE A 96 -7.85 -6.71 0.84
C PHE A 96 -7.33 -7.59 1.98
N TYR A 97 -7.81 -7.34 3.20
CA TYR A 97 -7.40 -8.11 4.39
C TYR A 97 -7.77 -9.60 4.25
N SER A 98 -8.95 -9.93 3.75
CA SER A 98 -9.40 -11.32 3.55
C SER A 98 -8.52 -12.10 2.57
N GLN A 99 -8.00 -11.46 1.52
CA GLN A 99 -7.08 -12.10 0.56
C GLN A 99 -5.74 -12.46 1.19
N LEU A 100 -5.37 -11.80 2.28
CA LEU A 100 -4.18 -12.09 3.07
C LEU A 100 -4.48 -13.00 4.27
N GLY A 101 -5.72 -13.50 4.38
CA GLY A 101 -6.17 -14.39 5.46
C GLY A 101 -6.42 -13.67 6.79
N TRP A 102 -6.63 -12.35 6.75
CA TRP A 102 -7.03 -11.53 7.88
C TRP A 102 -8.55 -11.27 7.86
N SER A 103 -9.13 -11.13 9.04
CA SER A 103 -10.43 -10.52 9.26
C SER A 103 -10.22 -9.15 9.91
N ILE A 104 -10.75 -8.10 9.31
CA ILE A 104 -10.71 -6.75 9.87
C ILE A 104 -12.14 -6.33 10.19
N SER A 105 -12.43 -6.09 11.46
CA SER A 105 -13.76 -5.66 11.91
C SER A 105 -13.92 -4.14 11.78
N ASP A 106 -15.18 -3.70 11.85
CA ASP A 106 -15.53 -2.29 11.84
C ASP A 106 -14.82 -1.54 12.97
N PRO A 107 -13.97 -0.54 12.65
CA PRO A 107 -13.14 0.12 13.65
C PRO A 107 -13.97 0.90 14.68
N TYR A 108 -15.15 1.40 14.31
CA TYR A 108 -16.00 2.15 15.23
C TYR A 108 -16.61 1.25 16.31
N THR A 109 -17.17 0.10 15.90
CA THR A 109 -17.76 -0.90 16.80
C THR A 109 -16.72 -1.48 17.76
N GLU A 110 -15.53 -1.78 17.27
CA GLU A 110 -14.41 -2.25 18.10
C GLU A 110 -13.90 -1.17 19.05
N LEU A 111 -13.76 0.06 18.58
CA LEU A 111 -13.33 1.18 19.41
C LEU A 111 -14.29 1.37 20.58
N LYS A 112 -15.59 1.42 20.31
CA LYS A 112 -16.63 1.53 21.34
C LYS A 112 -16.48 0.42 22.39
N THR A 113 -16.38 -0.83 21.92
CA THR A 113 -16.23 -2.01 22.79
C THR A 113 -14.96 -1.92 23.65
N ALA A 114 -13.84 -1.49 23.07
CA ALA A 114 -12.58 -1.33 23.79
C ALA A 114 -12.63 -0.19 24.82
N VAL A 115 -13.27 0.94 24.50
CA VAL A 115 -13.46 2.06 25.44
C VAL A 115 -14.29 1.60 26.64
N ASP A 116 -15.44 0.94 26.40
CA ASP A 116 -16.30 0.42 27.47
C ASP A 116 -15.55 -0.56 28.40
N GLN A 117 -14.63 -1.36 27.86
CA GLN A 117 -13.84 -2.32 28.64
C GLN A 117 -12.74 -1.69 29.51
N VAL A 118 -12.22 -0.53 29.09
CA VAL A 118 -11.01 0.07 29.70
C VAL A 118 -11.36 1.27 30.58
N ARG A 119 -12.40 2.03 30.24
CA ARG A 119 -12.69 3.35 30.84
C ARG A 119 -12.74 3.34 32.37
N ASP A 120 -13.41 2.36 32.97
CA ASP A 120 -13.59 2.26 34.43
C ASP A 120 -12.32 1.82 35.18
N LYS A 121 -11.26 1.47 34.46
CA LYS A 121 -9.99 0.96 35.02
C LYS A 121 -8.86 1.97 34.94
N VAL A 122 -9.09 3.11 34.31
CA VAL A 122 -8.04 4.06 33.94
C VAL A 122 -8.43 5.50 34.23
N ASP A 123 -7.42 6.32 34.44
CA ASP A 123 -7.54 7.76 34.64
C ASP A 123 -7.69 8.49 33.30
N LEU A 124 -7.05 7.97 32.25
CA LEU A 124 -7.07 8.52 30.90
C LEU A 124 -7.29 7.43 29.85
N VAL A 125 -8.01 7.73 28.78
CA VAL A 125 -8.09 6.88 27.58
C VAL A 125 -7.48 7.60 26.38
N VAL A 126 -6.45 7.00 25.81
CA VAL A 126 -5.76 7.47 24.61
C VAL A 126 -5.94 6.47 23.47
N VAL A 127 -6.43 6.95 22.33
CA VAL A 127 -6.66 6.15 21.13
C VAL A 127 -5.57 6.43 20.10
N LEU A 128 -4.89 5.38 19.64
CA LEU A 128 -3.96 5.40 18.52
C LEU A 128 -4.75 5.03 17.26
N SER A 129 -5.16 6.03 16.48
CA SER A 129 -6.06 5.85 15.33
C SER A 129 -5.33 5.95 13.99
N HIS A 130 -5.46 4.92 13.16
CA HIS A 130 -5.12 4.96 11.75
C HIS A 130 -6.37 4.88 10.86
N CYS A 131 -7.43 5.61 11.21
CA CYS A 131 -8.69 5.64 10.45
C CYS A 131 -8.94 6.97 9.71
N GLY A 132 -8.17 8.02 10.03
CA GLY A 132 -8.29 9.32 9.38
C GLY A 132 -9.13 10.32 10.16
N LEU A 133 -8.79 11.60 10.01
CA LEU A 133 -9.45 12.70 10.72
C LEU A 133 -11.00 12.66 10.71
N PRO A 134 -11.70 12.39 9.58
CA PRO A 134 -13.16 12.32 9.62
C PRO A 134 -13.72 11.19 10.52
N PHE A 135 -13.01 10.07 10.61
CA PHE A 135 -13.35 9.01 11.55
C PHE A 135 -13.07 9.46 12.99
N ASP A 136 -11.92 10.09 13.22
CA ASP A 136 -11.49 10.55 14.54
C ASP A 136 -12.46 11.59 15.11
N GLU A 137 -12.91 12.56 14.29
CA GLU A 137 -13.93 13.56 14.65
C GLU A 137 -15.28 12.91 14.97
N HIS A 138 -15.70 11.91 14.19
CA HIS A 138 -16.94 11.19 14.45
C HIS A 138 -16.88 10.40 15.76
N ALA A 139 -15.78 9.69 16.01
CA ALA A 139 -15.58 8.96 17.26
C ALA A 139 -15.55 9.90 18.47
N ALA A 140 -14.88 11.05 18.37
CA ALA A 140 -14.82 12.05 19.44
C ALA A 140 -16.19 12.64 19.81
N LYS A 141 -17.09 12.83 18.82
CA LYS A 141 -18.46 13.34 19.03
C LYS A 141 -19.38 12.30 19.66
N GLU A 142 -19.32 11.06 19.17
CA GLU A 142 -20.32 10.04 19.47
C GLU A 142 -19.94 9.10 20.62
N LEU A 143 -18.65 8.94 20.92
CA LEU A 143 -18.15 8.05 21.97
C LEU A 143 -17.68 8.86 23.18
N SER A 144 -18.37 8.68 24.30
CA SER A 144 -17.92 9.22 25.58
C SER A 144 -16.76 8.39 26.17
N GLY A 145 -15.95 9.03 27.00
CA GLY A 145 -14.88 8.36 27.75
C GLY A 145 -13.52 8.32 27.05
N ILE A 146 -13.39 8.88 25.84
CA ILE A 146 -12.09 9.09 25.18
C ILE A 146 -11.52 10.44 25.64
N ASP A 147 -10.25 10.48 26.03
CA ASP A 147 -9.58 11.72 26.41
C ASP A 147 -8.79 12.33 25.25
N VAL A 148 -8.04 11.50 24.54
CA VAL A 148 -7.14 11.90 23.45
C VAL A 148 -7.21 10.90 22.30
N ILE A 149 -7.24 11.40 21.06
CA ILE A 149 -7.04 10.62 19.84
C ILE A 149 -5.76 11.09 19.16
N ILE A 150 -4.78 10.21 19.07
CA ILE A 150 -3.57 10.39 18.25
C ILE A 150 -3.87 9.77 16.89
N GLY A 151 -4.27 10.62 15.94
CA GLY A 151 -4.75 10.23 14.62
C GLY A 151 -3.66 10.14 13.54
N ALA A 152 -3.95 9.40 12.48
CA ALA A 152 -3.09 9.22 11.31
C ALA A 152 -3.93 9.02 10.03
N HIS A 153 -3.37 8.32 9.03
CA HIS A 153 -3.98 7.96 7.73
C HIS A 153 -4.17 9.12 6.74
N THR A 154 -4.88 10.19 7.10
CA THR A 154 -5.21 11.27 6.17
C THR A 154 -4.13 12.35 6.04
N HIS A 155 -3.09 12.27 6.89
CA HIS A 155 -1.94 13.18 6.91
C HIS A 155 -2.31 14.65 7.13
N HIS A 156 -3.36 14.92 7.91
CA HIS A 156 -3.66 16.29 8.33
C HIS A 156 -2.61 16.76 9.33
N VAL A 157 -2.36 18.07 9.32
CA VAL A 157 -1.50 18.75 10.29
C VAL A 157 -2.43 19.56 11.17
N LEU A 158 -2.55 19.19 12.45
CA LEU A 158 -3.33 19.93 13.43
C LEU A 158 -2.34 20.66 14.35
N GLU A 159 -2.03 21.92 14.05
CA GLU A 159 -0.94 22.67 14.72
C GLU A 159 -1.11 22.78 16.23
N GLN A 160 -2.36 22.83 16.72
CA GLN A 160 -2.70 22.92 18.15
C GLN A 160 -3.59 21.77 18.61
N GLY A 161 -3.70 20.71 17.81
CA GLY A 161 -4.78 19.72 17.93
C GLY A 161 -6.17 20.32 17.68
N GLU A 162 -7.19 19.51 17.90
CA GLU A 162 -8.60 19.90 17.81
C GLU A 162 -9.35 19.32 19.01
N LEU A 163 -9.97 20.18 19.83
CA LEU A 163 -10.76 19.75 20.98
C LEU A 163 -12.23 19.67 20.59
N LEU A 164 -12.79 18.46 20.59
CA LEU A 164 -14.14 18.16 20.14
C LEU A 164 -14.88 17.34 21.19
N ASP A 165 -15.98 17.88 21.72
CA ASP A 165 -16.79 17.28 22.79
C ASP A 165 -15.97 16.75 23.98
N GLY A 166 -14.91 17.50 24.31
CA GLY A 166 -14.00 17.16 25.40
C GLY A 166 -12.92 16.16 25.03
N THR A 167 -12.87 15.61 23.82
CA THR A 167 -11.78 14.76 23.30
C THR A 167 -10.77 15.59 22.53
N LEU A 168 -9.47 15.48 22.83
CA LEU A 168 -8.41 16.15 22.07
C LEU A 168 -7.92 15.25 20.92
N ILE A 169 -8.05 15.71 19.68
CA ILE A 169 -7.54 15.04 18.48
C ILE A 169 -6.23 15.70 18.05
N ALA A 170 -5.20 14.90 17.76
CA ALA A 170 -3.91 15.39 17.27
C ALA A 170 -3.43 14.58 16.06
N GLN A 171 -2.90 15.26 15.03
CA GLN A 171 -2.24 14.66 13.87
C GLN A 171 -1.02 15.48 13.44
N THR A 172 0.05 14.80 13.04
CA THR A 172 1.37 15.41 12.75
C THR A 172 1.71 15.47 11.26
N GLY A 173 0.73 15.23 10.38
CA GLY A 173 0.95 15.13 8.94
C GLY A 173 1.63 13.82 8.55
N LYS A 174 2.80 13.91 7.89
CA LYS A 174 3.55 12.75 7.40
C LYS A 174 5.05 13.02 7.30
N PHE A 175 5.81 11.94 7.11
CA PHE A 175 7.26 11.93 6.85
C PHE A 175 8.09 12.57 7.96
N LEU A 176 7.62 12.49 9.21
CA LEU A 176 8.29 13.06 10.37
C LEU A 176 8.67 14.54 10.15
N ARG A 177 7.83 15.30 9.43
CA ARG A 177 8.00 16.77 9.36
C ARG A 177 7.77 17.42 10.73
N TYR A 178 6.89 16.82 11.53
CA TYR A 178 6.56 17.26 12.88
C TYR A 178 6.60 16.08 13.85
N ALA A 179 7.05 16.33 15.06
CA ALA A 179 6.73 15.52 16.23
C ALA A 179 5.57 16.19 16.98
N GLY A 180 4.59 15.39 17.42
CA GLY A 180 3.46 15.89 18.20
C GLY A 180 3.82 15.88 19.68
N HIS A 181 3.47 16.96 20.37
CA HIS A 181 3.59 17.08 21.81
C HIS A 181 2.19 17.32 22.38
N ILE A 182 1.75 16.45 23.30
CA ILE A 182 0.43 16.53 23.93
C ILE A 182 0.66 16.66 25.43
N VAL A 183 0.03 17.66 26.03
CA VAL A 183 0.06 17.90 27.46
C VAL A 183 -1.35 17.70 28.02
N VAL A 184 -1.46 16.82 29.01
CA VAL A 184 -2.69 16.59 29.77
C VAL A 184 -2.41 16.96 31.22
N GLU A 185 -3.11 17.97 31.72
CA GLU A 185 -3.05 18.34 33.13
C GLU A 185 -4.10 17.55 33.91
N TYR A 186 -3.65 16.82 34.92
CA TYR A 186 -4.49 15.91 35.69
C TYR A 186 -4.45 16.27 37.19
N ASP A 187 -5.63 16.42 37.80
CA ASP A 187 -5.80 16.61 39.25
C ASP A 187 -5.91 15.24 39.92
N GLU A 188 -4.83 14.77 40.53
CA GLU A 188 -4.77 13.47 41.23
C GLU A 188 -5.78 13.35 42.38
N ARG A 189 -6.09 14.47 43.07
CA ARG A 189 -7.02 14.45 44.21
C ARG A 189 -8.46 14.31 43.74
N LYS A 190 -8.81 15.03 42.67
CA LYS A 190 -10.16 14.95 42.06
C LYS A 190 -10.29 13.81 41.06
N ARG A 191 -9.20 13.13 40.75
CA ARG A 191 -9.08 12.11 39.71
C ARG A 191 -9.67 12.57 38.37
N LYS A 192 -9.30 13.77 37.93
CA LYS A 192 -9.93 14.42 36.78
C LYS A 192 -8.93 15.20 35.92
N VAL A 193 -9.12 15.12 34.61
CA VAL A 193 -8.46 16.00 33.63
C VAL A 193 -8.94 17.44 33.78
N LEU A 194 -7.98 18.37 33.90
CA LEU A 194 -8.24 19.81 33.97
C LEU A 194 -8.10 20.47 32.61
N HIS A 195 -7.01 20.18 31.90
CA HIS A 195 -6.67 20.80 30.64
C HIS A 195 -6.00 19.80 29.70
N LYS A 196 -6.20 19.98 28.39
CA LYS A 196 -5.59 19.21 27.32
C LYS A 196 -5.15 20.15 26.22
N GLY A 197 -3.88 20.09 25.85
CA GLY A 197 -3.32 20.87 24.75
C GLY A 197 -2.41 20.02 23.89
N ALA A 198 -2.26 20.41 22.63
CA ALA A 198 -1.27 19.82 21.74
C ALA A 198 -0.53 20.92 21.00
N ASP A 199 0.71 20.65 20.64
CA ASP A 199 1.54 21.47 19.77
C ASP A 199 2.43 20.60 18.89
N LEU A 200 2.97 21.20 17.82
CA LEU A 200 3.85 20.52 16.88
C LEU A 200 5.27 21.06 16.95
N ILE A 201 6.21 20.15 17.18
CA ILE A 201 7.63 20.43 17.09
C ILE A 201 8.07 20.16 15.64
N THR A 202 8.51 21.20 14.92
CA THR A 202 9.00 21.01 13.55
C THR A 202 10.38 20.38 13.56
N LEU A 203 10.51 19.20 12.97
CA LEU A 203 11.77 18.48 12.89
C LEU A 203 12.61 19.02 11.73
N ARG A 204 13.44 20.03 12.02
CA ARG A 204 14.40 20.64 11.07
C ARG A 204 15.86 20.44 11.47
N MET A 205 16.10 19.62 12.47
CA MET A 205 17.44 19.35 12.97
C MET A 205 18.29 18.68 11.87
N PRO A 206 19.61 18.95 11.83
CA PRO A 206 20.51 18.16 11.02
C PRO A 206 20.36 16.67 11.32
N GLU A 207 20.60 15.84 10.32
CA GLU A 207 20.56 14.39 10.47
C GLU A 207 21.60 13.94 11.52
N ASP A 208 21.17 13.12 12.49
CA ASP A 208 22.09 12.45 13.40
C ASP A 208 22.95 11.47 12.60
N GLN A 209 24.27 11.60 12.70
CA GLN A 209 25.21 10.83 11.88
C GLN A 209 25.18 9.33 12.22
N THR A 210 24.92 8.97 13.48
CA THR A 210 24.83 7.57 13.89
C THR A 210 23.59 6.91 13.30
N ALA A 211 22.44 7.59 13.40
CA ALA A 211 21.19 7.16 12.80
C ALA A 211 21.28 7.09 11.27
N ALA A 212 21.92 8.09 10.63
CA ALA A 212 22.14 8.11 9.18
C ALA A 212 22.94 6.89 8.70
N LEU A 213 24.03 6.56 9.41
CA LEU A 213 24.85 5.40 9.12
C LEU A 213 24.07 4.10 9.28
N GLU A 214 23.24 3.99 10.31
CA GLU A 214 22.41 2.80 10.53
C GLU A 214 21.33 2.65 9.46
N VAL A 215 20.62 3.73 9.12
CA VAL A 215 19.65 3.75 8.01
C VAL A 215 20.34 3.34 6.70
N LYS A 216 21.54 3.86 6.42
CA LYS A 216 22.33 3.46 5.26
C LYS A 216 22.67 1.97 5.30
N ARG A 217 23.16 1.46 6.43
CA ARG A 217 23.52 0.04 6.59
C ARG A 217 22.33 -0.89 6.36
N LEU A 218 21.17 -0.56 6.91
CA LEU A 218 19.93 -1.33 6.70
C LEU A 218 19.45 -1.25 5.25
N THR A 219 19.57 -0.07 4.63
CA THR A 219 19.24 0.12 3.21
C THR A 219 20.14 -0.74 2.33
N ASP A 220 21.46 -0.73 2.56
CA ASP A 220 22.43 -1.54 1.81
C ASP A 220 22.14 -3.04 1.97
N ARG A 221 21.77 -3.49 3.17
CA ARG A 221 21.34 -4.87 3.43
C ARG A 221 20.05 -5.22 2.69
N GLY A 222 19.05 -4.33 2.71
CA GLY A 222 17.80 -4.51 1.96
C GLY A 222 18.06 -4.64 0.45
N ILE A 223 18.92 -3.78 -0.09
CA ILE A 223 19.37 -3.84 -1.49
C ILE A 223 20.07 -5.17 -1.77
N ALA A 224 20.98 -5.62 -0.90
CA ALA A 224 21.71 -6.89 -1.06
C ALA A 224 20.76 -8.09 -1.17
N ASN A 225 19.70 -8.13 -0.35
CA ASN A 225 18.68 -9.18 -0.40
C ASN A 225 17.87 -9.22 -1.72
N MET A 226 17.92 -8.15 -2.50
CA MET A 226 17.24 -8.02 -3.78
C MET A 226 18.20 -8.12 -4.99
N GLN A 227 19.45 -8.54 -4.81
CA GLN A 227 20.42 -8.67 -5.91
C GLN A 227 20.29 -9.96 -6.74
N HIS A 228 19.41 -10.89 -6.36
CA HIS A 228 19.19 -12.08 -7.17
C HIS A 228 18.69 -11.72 -8.58
N ARG A 229 19.23 -12.40 -9.58
CA ARG A 229 18.90 -12.19 -10.99
C ARG A 229 17.50 -12.73 -11.29
N VAL A 230 16.67 -11.92 -11.96
CA VAL A 230 15.33 -12.29 -12.41
C VAL A 230 15.27 -12.60 -13.91
N ALA A 231 16.15 -12.01 -14.71
CA ALA A 231 16.20 -12.22 -16.17
C ALA A 231 17.57 -11.83 -16.73
N TYR A 232 17.84 -12.21 -17.99
CA TYR A 232 18.92 -11.66 -18.80
C TYR A 232 18.35 -11.04 -20.08
N LEU A 233 18.67 -9.77 -20.33
CA LEU A 233 18.18 -9.02 -21.49
C LEU A 233 19.24 -8.90 -22.57
N GLU A 234 18.91 -9.24 -23.81
CA GLU A 234 19.82 -9.14 -24.97
C GLU A 234 19.99 -7.71 -25.49
N HIS A 235 18.98 -6.89 -25.23
CA HIS A 235 18.90 -5.47 -25.56
C HIS A 235 18.21 -4.71 -24.40
N PRO A 236 18.43 -3.39 -24.26
CA PRO A 236 17.75 -2.62 -23.23
C PRO A 236 16.25 -2.51 -23.53
N LEU A 237 15.41 -2.66 -22.51
CA LEU A 237 13.96 -2.47 -22.63
C LEU A 237 13.60 -1.03 -22.26
N GLN A 238 12.96 -0.32 -23.18
CA GLN A 238 12.62 1.09 -23.02
C GLN A 238 11.22 1.31 -22.43
N VAL A 239 11.00 2.52 -21.92
CA VAL A 239 9.68 3.00 -21.48
C VAL A 239 9.42 4.40 -22.03
N ASP A 240 8.20 4.60 -22.55
CA ASP A 240 7.63 5.90 -22.90
C ASP A 240 6.21 5.95 -22.31
N TRP A 241 5.89 7.00 -21.56
CA TRP A 241 4.61 7.12 -20.87
C TRP A 241 3.44 7.53 -21.79
N PHE A 242 3.73 7.97 -23.02
CA PHE A 242 2.74 8.52 -23.93
C PHE A 242 2.70 7.80 -25.28
N LYS A 243 3.57 6.80 -25.49
CA LYS A 243 3.66 5.99 -26.70
C LYS A 243 3.80 4.51 -26.35
N ALA A 244 3.53 3.64 -27.32
CA ALA A 244 3.79 2.21 -27.17
C ALA A 244 5.27 1.97 -26.87
N SER A 245 5.54 1.19 -25.83
CA SER A 245 6.89 0.84 -25.37
C SER A 245 6.91 -0.54 -24.72
N GLU A 246 8.07 -1.19 -24.75
CA GLU A 246 8.19 -2.62 -24.42
C GLU A 246 7.79 -2.95 -22.99
N LEU A 247 8.29 -2.20 -21.99
CA LEU A 247 8.06 -2.53 -20.57
C LEU A 247 6.58 -2.43 -20.15
N PRO A 248 5.85 -1.34 -20.44
CA PRO A 248 4.41 -1.30 -20.20
C PRO A 248 3.64 -2.40 -20.93
N SER A 249 4.02 -2.76 -22.17
CA SER A 249 3.39 -3.85 -22.91
C SER A 249 3.66 -5.22 -22.28
N ILE A 250 4.89 -5.46 -21.78
CA ILE A 250 5.24 -6.66 -21.01
C ILE A 250 4.41 -6.73 -19.73
N MET A 251 4.24 -5.61 -19.02
CA MET A 251 3.41 -5.55 -17.81
C MET A 251 1.93 -5.84 -18.12
N ALA A 252 1.35 -5.23 -19.15
CA ALA A 252 -0.03 -5.50 -19.54
C ALA A 252 -0.21 -7.00 -19.84
N ASP A 253 0.70 -7.60 -20.59
CA ASP A 253 0.68 -9.03 -20.89
C ASP A 253 0.88 -9.91 -19.65
N ALA A 254 1.73 -9.49 -18.70
CA ALA A 254 1.90 -10.16 -17.41
C ALA A 254 0.58 -10.18 -16.62
N LEU A 255 -0.14 -9.06 -16.55
CA LEU A 255 -1.44 -8.97 -15.88
C LEU A 255 -2.48 -9.87 -16.54
N ARG A 256 -2.52 -9.91 -17.87
CA ARG A 256 -3.41 -10.80 -18.63
C ARG A 256 -3.18 -12.27 -18.25
N LEU A 257 -1.92 -12.71 -18.28
CA LEU A 257 -1.55 -14.09 -18.01
C LEU A 257 -1.74 -14.46 -16.53
N TRP A 258 -1.34 -13.59 -15.62
CA TRP A 258 -1.45 -13.83 -14.18
C TRP A 258 -2.90 -13.92 -13.72
N CYS A 259 -3.75 -13.04 -14.24
CA CYS A 259 -5.16 -12.99 -13.89
C CYS A 259 -6.05 -13.95 -14.69
N ASP A 260 -5.49 -14.74 -15.63
CA ASP A 260 -6.26 -15.55 -16.59
C ASP A 260 -7.40 -14.75 -17.25
N ALA A 261 -7.00 -13.77 -18.04
CA ALA A 261 -7.90 -12.81 -18.66
C ALA A 261 -7.74 -12.73 -20.18
N ASP A 262 -8.77 -12.26 -20.87
CA ASP A 262 -8.78 -12.04 -22.32
C ASP A 262 -7.83 -10.90 -22.71
N ILE A 263 -7.83 -9.84 -21.90
CA ILE A 263 -7.06 -8.61 -22.10
C ILE A 263 -6.25 -8.30 -20.85
N GLY A 264 -5.08 -7.72 -21.05
CA GLY A 264 -4.29 -7.10 -19.99
C GLY A 264 -4.36 -5.59 -20.13
N LEU A 265 -4.44 -4.87 -19.02
CA LEU A 265 -4.56 -3.42 -18.99
C LEU A 265 -3.72 -2.82 -17.86
N VAL A 266 -2.89 -1.85 -18.21
CA VAL A 266 -2.16 -1.03 -17.24
C VAL A 266 -1.95 0.38 -17.81
N ASN A 267 -1.70 1.37 -16.97
CA ASN A 267 -1.18 2.65 -17.44
C ASN A 267 0.35 2.66 -17.49
N ALA A 268 0.94 3.25 -18.53
CA ALA A 268 2.39 3.26 -18.72
C ALA A 268 3.18 3.93 -17.58
N GLY A 269 2.55 4.87 -16.86
CA GLY A 269 3.16 5.58 -15.73
C GLY A 269 3.46 4.73 -14.50
N VAL A 270 3.08 3.44 -14.46
CA VAL A 270 3.53 2.50 -13.43
C VAL A 270 4.96 1.98 -13.64
N ILE A 271 5.57 2.27 -14.79
CA ILE A 271 6.96 1.95 -15.08
C ILE A 271 7.75 3.25 -15.12
N LEU A 272 8.63 3.45 -14.15
CA LEU A 272 9.30 4.72 -13.90
C LEU A 272 10.62 4.89 -14.67
N GLY A 273 11.16 3.82 -15.24
CA GLY A 273 12.42 3.85 -15.96
C GLY A 273 12.68 2.60 -16.82
N PRO A 274 13.70 2.64 -17.69
CA PRO A 274 14.09 1.54 -18.55
C PRO A 274 14.86 0.44 -17.79
N LEU A 275 15.04 -0.71 -18.43
CA LEU A 275 15.99 -1.75 -17.99
C LEU A 275 17.17 -1.84 -18.97
N PRO A 276 18.41 -1.92 -18.48
CA PRO A 276 19.58 -2.06 -19.34
C PRO A 276 19.69 -3.48 -19.92
N LYS A 277 20.49 -3.62 -20.97
CA LYS A 277 20.97 -4.92 -21.46
C LYS A 277 21.76 -5.64 -20.36
N GLY A 278 21.66 -6.96 -20.31
CA GLY A 278 22.41 -7.82 -19.40
C GLY A 278 21.56 -8.38 -18.26
N ALA A 279 22.19 -8.72 -17.14
CA ALA A 279 21.50 -9.27 -15.98
C ALA A 279 20.58 -8.22 -15.35
N VAL A 280 19.32 -8.56 -15.16
CA VAL A 280 18.34 -7.76 -14.41
C VAL A 280 18.15 -8.39 -13.05
N THR A 281 18.31 -7.59 -12.00
CA THR A 281 18.09 -8.02 -10.61
C THR A 281 16.71 -7.63 -10.12
N ARG A 282 16.27 -8.26 -9.03
CA ARG A 282 15.02 -7.90 -8.36
C ARG A 282 15.02 -6.44 -7.88
N PHE A 283 16.17 -5.92 -7.45
CA PHE A 283 16.31 -4.51 -7.06
C PHE A 283 16.08 -3.56 -8.24
N MET A 284 16.60 -3.88 -9.43
CA MET A 284 16.35 -3.06 -10.62
C MET A 284 14.86 -3.01 -10.98
N VAL A 285 14.16 -4.15 -10.89
CA VAL A 285 12.69 -4.19 -11.09
C VAL A 285 11.97 -3.35 -10.05
N HIS A 286 12.38 -3.42 -8.78
CA HIS A 286 11.82 -2.60 -7.70
C HIS A 286 12.01 -1.10 -7.96
N GLN A 287 13.17 -0.66 -8.45
CA GLN A 287 13.43 0.75 -8.75
C GLN A 287 12.52 1.29 -9.88
N ILE A 288 12.28 0.49 -10.93
CA ILE A 288 11.45 0.93 -12.05
C ILE A 288 9.96 0.68 -11.82
N CYS A 289 9.57 -0.20 -10.90
CA CYS A 289 8.19 -0.51 -10.57
C CYS A 289 7.99 -0.57 -9.04
N PRO A 290 8.11 0.56 -8.33
CA PRO A 290 8.13 0.56 -6.86
C PRO A 290 6.74 0.42 -6.23
N HIS A 291 5.69 0.31 -7.03
CA HIS A 291 4.31 0.40 -6.59
C HIS A 291 3.89 -0.83 -5.76
N PRO A 292 3.38 -0.65 -4.52
CA PRO A 292 2.61 -1.68 -3.82
C PRO A 292 1.17 -1.71 -4.36
N ILE A 293 1.04 -1.98 -5.66
CA ILE A 293 -0.22 -2.11 -6.40
C ILE A 293 -0.38 -3.59 -6.74
N ASN A 294 -1.55 -4.15 -6.50
CA ASN A 294 -1.85 -5.56 -6.72
C ASN A 294 -2.58 -5.79 -8.07
N PRO A 295 -2.41 -6.98 -8.68
CA PRO A 295 -3.25 -7.41 -9.79
C PRO A 295 -4.71 -7.55 -9.38
N CYS A 296 -5.59 -7.24 -10.31
CA CYS A 296 -7.02 -7.39 -10.19
C CYS A 296 -7.58 -7.94 -11.50
N ARG A 297 -8.65 -8.74 -11.44
CA ARG A 297 -9.43 -9.17 -12.59
C ARG A 297 -10.82 -8.59 -12.49
N VAL A 298 -11.31 -8.06 -13.61
CA VAL A 298 -12.67 -7.54 -13.75
C VAL A 298 -13.34 -8.09 -15.01
N GLU A 299 -14.67 -8.10 -15.01
CA GLU A 299 -15.50 -8.47 -16.15
C GLU A 299 -16.24 -7.23 -16.66
N VAL A 300 -16.07 -6.89 -17.94
CA VAL A 300 -16.69 -5.69 -18.55
C VAL A 300 -17.29 -6.00 -19.92
N SER A 301 -18.17 -5.13 -20.42
CA SER A 301 -18.71 -5.25 -21.78
C SER A 301 -17.73 -4.72 -22.84
N GLY A 302 -17.92 -5.10 -24.10
CA GLY A 302 -17.18 -4.52 -25.21
C GLY A 302 -17.32 -3.00 -25.30
N ASN A 303 -18.52 -2.47 -25.05
CA ASN A 303 -18.74 -1.01 -24.98
C ASN A 303 -17.94 -0.32 -23.87
N ALA A 304 -17.77 -0.99 -22.72
CA ALA A 304 -16.90 -0.49 -21.65
C ALA A 304 -15.43 -0.44 -22.09
N ILE A 305 -14.95 -1.43 -22.85
CA ILE A 305 -13.60 -1.43 -23.41
C ILE A 305 -13.39 -0.23 -24.33
N ILE A 306 -14.30 0.01 -25.27
CA ILE A 306 -14.23 1.18 -26.17
C ILE A 306 -14.17 2.48 -25.36
N SER A 307 -15.02 2.60 -24.34
CA SER A 307 -15.07 3.77 -23.45
C SER A 307 -13.75 4.00 -22.72
N MET A 308 -13.09 2.92 -22.24
CA MET A 308 -11.78 3.01 -21.58
C MET A 308 -10.68 3.42 -22.55
N ILE A 309 -10.67 2.87 -23.77
CA ILE A 309 -9.69 3.26 -24.81
C ILE A 309 -9.81 4.77 -25.09
N GLN A 310 -11.03 5.26 -25.35
CA GLN A 310 -11.28 6.68 -25.61
C GLN A 310 -10.88 7.57 -24.43
N LEU A 311 -11.16 7.13 -23.20
CA LEU A 311 -10.74 7.86 -22.01
C LEU A 311 -9.20 7.93 -21.89
N GLY A 312 -8.51 6.81 -22.15
CA GLY A 312 -7.06 6.73 -22.15
C GLY A 312 -6.37 7.56 -23.25
N MET A 313 -7.08 7.91 -24.33
CA MET A 313 -6.59 8.81 -25.38
C MET A 313 -6.56 10.28 -24.94
N LYS A 314 -7.37 10.68 -23.96
CA LYS A 314 -7.49 12.08 -23.55
C LYS A 314 -6.20 12.58 -22.90
N LYS A 315 -5.70 13.74 -23.33
CA LYS A 315 -4.53 14.38 -22.70
C LYS A 315 -4.74 14.65 -21.22
N SER A 316 -5.96 14.99 -20.81
CA SER A 316 -6.29 15.21 -19.39
C SER A 316 -6.09 13.93 -18.56
N PHE A 317 -6.43 12.76 -19.10
CA PHE A 317 -6.19 11.47 -18.48
C PHE A 317 -4.68 11.18 -18.37
N GLN A 318 -3.97 11.22 -19.51
CA GLN A 318 -2.56 10.84 -19.56
C GLN A 318 -1.66 11.72 -18.69
N ASN A 319 -1.98 13.01 -18.61
CA ASN A 319 -1.20 13.99 -17.88
C ASN A 319 -1.59 14.10 -16.40
N TYR A 320 -2.62 13.37 -15.96
CA TYR A 320 -3.13 13.44 -14.59
C TYR A 320 -2.04 13.04 -13.59
N ALA A 321 -1.77 13.93 -12.63
CA ALA A 321 -0.78 13.74 -11.58
C ALA A 321 -1.42 13.01 -10.39
N LEU A 322 -1.58 11.70 -10.52
CA LEU A 322 -2.17 10.85 -9.48
C LEU A 322 -1.29 10.81 -8.23
N LYS A 323 -1.90 10.93 -7.06
CA LYS A 323 -1.28 10.70 -5.75
C LYS A 323 -2.16 9.76 -4.93
N GLY A 324 -1.56 8.80 -4.24
CA GLY A 324 -2.30 7.81 -3.44
C GLY A 324 -2.52 6.49 -4.18
N PHE A 325 -3.39 5.62 -3.64
CA PHE A 325 -3.80 4.34 -4.24
C PHE A 325 -2.62 3.42 -4.64
N GLY A 326 -1.56 3.37 -3.83
CA GLY A 326 -0.35 2.59 -4.16
C GLY A 326 0.51 3.19 -5.28
N PHE A 327 0.05 4.22 -5.99
CA PHE A 327 0.80 4.87 -7.05
C PHE A 327 1.96 5.70 -6.49
N ARG A 328 3.09 5.67 -7.19
CA ARG A 328 4.36 6.31 -6.80
C ARG A 328 5.04 7.02 -7.97
N GLY A 329 4.37 7.06 -9.12
CA GLY A 329 4.83 7.74 -10.31
C GLY A 329 4.42 9.20 -10.29
N LYS A 330 4.73 9.90 -11.38
CA LYS A 330 4.42 11.33 -11.52
C LYS A 330 3.11 11.59 -12.27
N ARG A 331 2.81 10.76 -13.28
CA ARG A 331 1.66 10.90 -14.17
C ARG A 331 1.12 9.53 -14.55
N VAL A 332 -0.17 9.44 -14.86
CA VAL A 332 -0.81 8.18 -15.26
C VAL A 332 -0.19 7.64 -16.56
N GLY A 333 0.01 8.47 -17.58
CA GLY A 333 0.44 8.03 -18.90
C GLY A 333 -0.69 7.40 -19.72
N CYS A 334 -0.37 6.85 -20.89
CA CYS A 334 -1.34 6.17 -21.75
C CYS A 334 -1.78 4.82 -21.14
N LEU A 335 -2.99 4.40 -21.49
CA LEU A 335 -3.42 3.02 -21.25
C LEU A 335 -2.74 2.10 -22.26
N VAL A 336 -2.21 1.00 -21.75
CA VAL A 336 -1.51 -0.02 -22.52
C VAL A 336 -2.29 -1.32 -22.37
N PHE A 337 -2.66 -1.89 -23.52
CA PHE A 337 -3.45 -3.11 -23.59
C PHE A 337 -2.61 -4.24 -24.18
N SER A 338 -2.78 -5.47 -23.68
CA SER A 338 -2.28 -6.68 -24.34
C SER A 338 -3.45 -7.45 -24.97
N HIS A 339 -3.21 -8.08 -26.12
CA HIS A 339 -4.23 -8.83 -26.90
C HIS A 339 -5.41 -7.99 -27.41
N LEU A 340 -5.25 -6.67 -27.41
CA LEU A 340 -6.22 -5.73 -27.96
C LEU A 340 -5.52 -4.80 -28.95
N THR A 341 -6.14 -4.61 -30.12
CA THR A 341 -5.69 -3.66 -31.15
C THR A 341 -6.86 -2.79 -31.58
N TYR A 342 -6.58 -1.55 -31.97
CA TYR A 342 -7.57 -0.64 -32.52
C TYR A 342 -6.89 0.35 -33.46
N GLU A 343 -7.67 0.90 -34.38
CA GLU A 343 -7.31 2.06 -35.18
C GLU A 343 -7.93 3.32 -34.57
N ARG A 344 -7.35 4.48 -34.89
CA ARG A 344 -7.74 5.74 -34.27
C ARG A 344 -8.24 6.72 -35.33
N GLU A 345 -9.45 7.21 -35.14
CA GLU A 345 -10.04 8.32 -35.89
C GLU A 345 -10.33 9.47 -34.92
N GLY A 346 -9.48 10.50 -34.91
CA GLY A 346 -9.61 11.62 -33.96
C GLY A 346 -9.39 11.19 -32.51
N GLU A 347 -10.44 11.22 -31.68
CA GLU A 347 -10.45 10.71 -30.30
C GLU A 347 -11.26 9.40 -30.16
N THR A 348 -11.60 8.78 -31.28
CA THR A 348 -12.40 7.56 -31.34
C THR A 348 -11.54 6.35 -31.67
N ALA A 349 -11.82 5.23 -31.01
CA ALA A 349 -11.27 3.93 -31.36
C ALA A 349 -12.19 3.24 -32.38
N VAL A 350 -11.66 2.88 -33.53
CA VAL A 350 -12.34 2.15 -34.60
C VAL A 350 -11.63 0.83 -34.86
N HIS A 351 -12.30 -0.12 -35.53
CA HIS A 351 -11.77 -1.45 -35.83
C HIS A 351 -11.15 -2.18 -34.62
N VAL A 352 -11.79 -2.05 -33.44
CA VAL A 352 -11.32 -2.68 -32.20
C VAL A 352 -11.39 -4.20 -32.32
N ARG A 353 -10.28 -4.88 -32.01
CA ARG A 353 -10.14 -6.33 -32.06
C ARG A 353 -9.55 -6.87 -30.77
N ILE A 354 -10.05 -8.02 -30.34
CA ILE A 354 -9.51 -8.79 -29.22
C ILE A 354 -9.04 -10.13 -29.76
N ASN A 355 -7.78 -10.48 -29.52
CA ASN A 355 -7.16 -11.69 -30.06
C ASN A 355 -7.39 -11.85 -31.59
N GLY A 356 -7.24 -10.74 -32.33
CA GLY A 356 -7.45 -10.68 -33.78
C GLY A 356 -8.90 -10.66 -34.26
N LYS A 357 -9.88 -11.01 -33.40
CA LYS A 357 -11.31 -11.04 -33.75
C LYS A 357 -11.96 -9.67 -33.50
N PRO A 358 -12.88 -9.21 -34.37
CA PRO A 358 -13.65 -7.98 -34.12
C PRO A 358 -14.35 -8.03 -32.76
N LEU A 359 -14.29 -6.92 -32.04
CA LEU A 359 -14.96 -6.77 -30.76
C LEU A 359 -16.48 -6.82 -30.94
N ASP A 360 -17.15 -7.75 -30.25
CA ASP A 360 -18.59 -7.66 -29.99
C ASP A 360 -18.82 -6.66 -28.84
N GLN A 361 -19.56 -5.59 -29.12
CA GLN A 361 -19.88 -4.53 -28.18
C GLN A 361 -20.73 -5.00 -26.99
N ALA A 362 -21.63 -5.95 -27.21
CA ALA A 362 -22.49 -6.53 -26.17
C ALA A 362 -21.82 -7.69 -25.43
N GLY A 363 -20.77 -8.27 -26.02
CA GLY A 363 -19.97 -9.35 -25.44
C GLY A 363 -19.34 -8.95 -24.10
N ARG A 364 -19.10 -9.97 -23.26
CA ARG A 364 -18.37 -9.82 -21.98
C ARG A 364 -16.94 -10.28 -22.14
N TYR A 365 -16.02 -9.55 -21.52
CA TYR A 365 -14.60 -9.80 -21.58
C TYR A 365 -13.97 -9.60 -20.21
N SER A 366 -13.04 -10.48 -19.91
CA SER A 366 -12.21 -10.40 -18.72
C SER A 366 -10.98 -9.54 -18.96
N ILE A 367 -10.66 -8.69 -17.98
CA ILE A 367 -9.48 -7.82 -18.02
C ILE A 367 -8.64 -8.07 -16.77
N GLY A 368 -7.39 -8.48 -16.99
CA GLY A 368 -6.33 -8.43 -16.00
C GLY A 368 -5.82 -6.99 -15.89
N SER A 369 -6.08 -6.35 -14.77
CA SER A 369 -5.82 -4.94 -14.49
C SER A 369 -5.19 -4.77 -13.11
N ILE A 370 -5.18 -3.55 -12.59
CA ILE A 370 -4.55 -3.19 -11.32
C ILE A 370 -5.59 -2.64 -10.33
N ASP A 371 -5.42 -2.96 -9.05
CA ASP A 371 -6.33 -2.51 -7.97
C ASP A 371 -6.45 -0.97 -7.89
N MET A 372 -5.41 -0.23 -8.23
CA MET A 372 -5.44 1.23 -8.32
C MET A 372 -6.62 1.76 -9.15
N PHE A 373 -7.03 1.05 -10.21
CA PHE A 373 -8.16 1.46 -11.05
C PHE A 373 -9.54 1.08 -10.49
N THR A 374 -9.59 0.19 -9.50
CA THR A 374 -10.84 -0.10 -8.77
C THR A 374 -11.11 0.98 -7.72
N LEU A 375 -10.07 1.72 -7.32
CA LEU A 375 -10.13 2.79 -6.34
C LEU A 375 -10.38 4.14 -7.03
N GLY A 376 -11.28 4.96 -6.46
CA GLY A 376 -11.62 6.27 -7.00
C GLY A 376 -12.56 6.20 -8.22
N SER A 377 -12.37 7.09 -9.20
CA SER A 377 -13.30 7.27 -10.34
C SER A 377 -12.62 7.32 -11.71
N MET A 378 -11.33 6.97 -11.79
CA MET A 378 -10.51 7.17 -12.99
C MET A 378 -10.96 6.32 -14.18
N LEU A 379 -11.31 5.05 -13.95
CA LEU A 379 -11.87 4.15 -14.97
C LEU A 379 -13.23 3.63 -14.49
N PRO A 380 -14.32 4.38 -14.70
CA PRO A 380 -15.64 4.02 -14.19
C PRO A 380 -16.09 2.59 -14.53
N PRO A 381 -15.80 2.03 -15.73
CA PRO A 381 -16.14 0.64 -16.00
C PRO A 381 -15.45 -0.38 -15.09
N ILE A 382 -14.19 -0.14 -14.69
CA ILE A 382 -13.47 -1.01 -13.76
C ILE A 382 -14.01 -0.81 -12.33
N VAL A 383 -14.20 0.44 -11.91
CA VAL A 383 -14.72 0.77 -10.57
C VAL A 383 -16.07 0.09 -10.30
N LYS A 384 -16.96 0.05 -11.30
CA LYS A 384 -18.31 -0.52 -11.19
C LYS A 384 -18.38 -2.04 -11.37
N ALA A 385 -17.32 -2.65 -11.90
CA ALA A 385 -17.29 -4.10 -12.10
C ALA A 385 -17.10 -4.84 -10.78
N GLU A 386 -17.40 -6.13 -10.76
CA GLU A 386 -16.96 -7.01 -9.68
C GLU A 386 -15.44 -7.21 -9.76
N HIS A 387 -14.77 -7.15 -8.61
CA HIS A 387 -13.31 -7.21 -8.52
C HIS A 387 -12.86 -8.53 -7.92
N ARG A 388 -11.91 -9.19 -8.58
CA ARG A 388 -11.13 -10.28 -7.99
C ARG A 388 -9.68 -9.84 -7.85
N PHE A 389 -9.24 -9.60 -6.62
CA PHE A 389 -7.86 -9.20 -6.32
C PHE A 389 -6.94 -10.42 -6.21
N TYR A 390 -5.66 -10.23 -6.52
CA TYR A 390 -4.61 -11.24 -6.39
C TYR A 390 -3.55 -10.71 -5.42
N LEU A 391 -3.64 -11.13 -4.16
CA LEU A 391 -2.67 -10.80 -3.12
C LEU A 391 -1.95 -12.10 -2.70
N PRO A 392 -0.66 -12.03 -2.30
CA PRO A 392 0.13 -10.84 -1.96
C PRO A 392 0.93 -10.21 -3.11
N GLU A 393 0.83 -10.73 -4.34
CA GLU A 393 1.68 -10.30 -5.44
C GLU A 393 1.42 -8.85 -5.86
N THR A 394 2.50 -8.14 -6.16
CA THR A 394 2.48 -6.75 -6.62
C THR A 394 2.91 -6.65 -8.08
N LEU A 395 2.74 -5.49 -8.72
CA LEU A 395 3.16 -5.28 -10.11
C LEU A 395 4.62 -5.66 -10.37
N ARG A 396 5.53 -5.34 -9.45
CA ARG A 396 6.94 -5.74 -9.56
C ARG A 396 7.14 -7.26 -9.56
N ASP A 397 6.32 -8.01 -8.81
CA ASP A 397 6.37 -9.48 -8.82
C ASP A 397 5.97 -10.02 -10.19
N LEU A 398 4.88 -9.48 -10.76
CA LEU A 398 4.42 -9.85 -12.09
C LEU A 398 5.43 -9.47 -13.19
N LEU A 399 6.05 -8.29 -13.09
CA LEU A 399 7.07 -7.86 -14.03
C LEU A 399 8.30 -8.77 -13.96
N ALA A 400 8.80 -9.06 -12.76
CA ALA A 400 9.92 -9.97 -12.57
C ALA A 400 9.61 -11.38 -13.12
N TRP A 401 8.42 -11.91 -12.83
CA TRP A 401 7.95 -13.19 -13.33
C TRP A 401 7.90 -13.24 -14.86
N GLN A 402 7.32 -12.22 -15.50
CA GLN A 402 7.17 -12.19 -16.95
C GLN A 402 8.50 -11.98 -17.67
N LEU A 403 9.41 -11.19 -17.09
CA LEU A 403 10.77 -11.04 -17.61
C LEU A 403 11.54 -12.38 -17.53
N GLY A 404 11.41 -13.11 -16.41
CA GLY A 404 12.02 -14.43 -16.24
C GLY A 404 11.53 -15.43 -17.28
N LYS A 405 10.21 -15.59 -17.43
CA LYS A 405 9.61 -16.48 -18.45
C LYS A 405 10.10 -16.21 -19.86
N ARG A 406 10.24 -14.93 -20.23
CA ARG A 406 10.72 -14.52 -21.56
C ARG A 406 12.21 -14.79 -21.75
N SER A 407 13.00 -14.74 -20.68
CA SER A 407 14.41 -15.12 -20.68
C SER A 407 14.56 -16.63 -20.89
N ASP A 408 13.76 -17.44 -20.21
CA ASP A 408 13.84 -18.92 -20.25
C ASP A 408 13.35 -19.47 -21.60
N ALA A 409 12.21 -18.99 -22.10
CA ALA A 409 11.67 -19.40 -23.41
C ALA A 409 12.62 -19.11 -24.59
N LYS A 410 13.54 -18.16 -24.43
CA LYS A 410 14.59 -17.86 -25.41
C LYS A 410 15.80 -18.80 -25.28
N GLN A 411 16.11 -19.28 -24.08
CA GLN A 411 17.16 -20.30 -23.90
C GLN A 411 16.75 -21.64 -24.49
N ASP A 412 15.47 -22.02 -24.37
CA ASP A 412 14.93 -23.27 -24.92
C ASP A 412 14.73 -23.25 -26.45
N SER A 413 14.79 -22.08 -27.09
CA SER A 413 14.65 -21.94 -28.56
C SER A 413 16.00 -21.87 -29.30
N HIS A 414 17.12 -22.04 -28.60
CA HIS A 414 18.40 -22.33 -29.24
C HIS A 414 18.44 -23.80 -29.68
N PRO A 415 18.67 -24.11 -30.97
CA PRO A 415 18.82 -25.49 -31.40
C PRO A 415 20.05 -26.09 -30.69
N LEU A 416 19.84 -27.24 -30.03
CA LEU A 416 20.93 -28.09 -29.54
C LEU A 416 21.95 -28.27 -30.67
N PRO A 417 23.27 -28.15 -30.40
CA PRO A 417 24.28 -28.38 -31.42
C PRO A 417 24.09 -29.79 -31.99
N HIS A 418 23.86 -29.86 -33.31
CA HIS A 418 23.81 -31.13 -34.03
C HIS A 418 25.07 -31.94 -33.68
N PRO A 419 24.94 -33.23 -33.31
CA PRO A 419 26.10 -34.07 -33.15
C PRO A 419 26.81 -34.15 -34.50
N SER A 420 28.03 -33.64 -34.56
CA SER A 420 28.88 -33.76 -35.74
C SER A 420 29.19 -35.24 -35.92
N ILE A 421 28.59 -35.87 -36.92
CA ILE A 421 29.09 -37.13 -37.46
C ILE A 421 30.26 -36.75 -38.36
N ASN A 422 31.47 -36.99 -37.88
CA ASN A 422 32.60 -37.57 -38.61
C ASN A 422 33.78 -37.79 -37.68
#